data_AF-A0AAW3YW59-F1
#
_entry.id   AF-A0AAW3YW59-F1
#
_cell.length_a   1.000
_cell.length_b   1.000
_cell.length_c   1.000
_cell.angle_alpha   90.00
_cell.angle_beta   90.00
_cell.angle_gamma   90.00
#
_symmetry.space_group_name_H-M   'P 1'
#
loop_
_entity.id
_entity.type
_entity.pdbx_description
1 polymer ?
#
loop_
_entity_poly.entity_id
_entity_poly.type
_entity_poly.pdbx_seq_one_letter_code
_entity_poly.pdbx_strand_id
1 'polypeptide(L)'
;MDKIIPASFNSSDGGWVTINVAKSGTKLNNPDGSVDISRTGHVWMTIDNSEQKIDVGWSTGNSLKTGGYDNISLNDSEVYDKSTVKSFTASVSEVKFPYLVECINDAPLGKLPEFSSNYNLLTNNCIDFVRTCLDTLDLGGKSMLPHFTPNGNFNSLAKLIDKNFDTADNWGNCSGPHLKYGGLAFIHFFSPH
;
A
#
# COMPACT_ATOMS: atom_id res chain seq x y z
N MET A 1 15.42 -11.91 -7.68
CA MET A 1 14.05 -11.90 -8.22
C MET A 1 13.85 -10.55 -8.87
N ASP A 2 13.33 -10.54 -10.10
CA ASP A 2 12.92 -9.29 -10.73
C ASP A 2 11.76 -8.72 -9.91
N LYS A 3 11.90 -7.48 -9.45
CA LYS A 3 10.85 -6.77 -8.70
C LYS A 3 9.84 -6.09 -9.63
N ILE A 4 9.81 -6.54 -10.88
CA ILE A 4 8.89 -6.08 -11.93
C ILE A 4 7.73 -7.05 -11.96
N ILE A 5 6.51 -6.53 -11.87
CA ILE A 5 5.31 -7.33 -12.07
C ILE A 5 5.17 -7.57 -13.57
N PRO A 6 5.20 -8.82 -14.05
CA PRO A 6 5.14 -9.10 -15.47
C PRO A 6 3.77 -8.71 -16.04
N ALA A 7 3.73 -8.33 -17.32
CA ALA A 7 2.48 -8.01 -18.00
C ALA A 7 1.47 -9.18 -18.02
N SER A 8 1.93 -10.42 -17.85
CA SER A 8 1.09 -11.60 -17.68
C SER A 8 0.30 -11.61 -16.37
N PHE A 9 0.62 -10.73 -15.42
CA PHE A 9 -0.16 -10.54 -14.20
C PHE A 9 -1.45 -9.74 -14.44
N ASN A 10 -1.56 -9.05 -15.57
CA ASN A 10 -2.80 -8.35 -15.93
C ASN A 10 -3.96 -9.36 -16.04
N SER A 11 -5.13 -8.97 -15.54
CA SER A 11 -6.35 -9.76 -15.63
C SER A 11 -7.32 -9.15 -16.62
N SER A 12 -7.92 -10.01 -17.45
CA SER A 12 -9.04 -9.65 -18.34
C SER A 12 -10.34 -9.41 -17.60
N ASP A 13 -10.46 -9.86 -16.35
CA ASP A 13 -11.71 -9.80 -15.56
C ASP A 13 -11.59 -8.76 -14.42
N GLY A 14 -10.47 -8.05 -14.36
CA GLY A 14 -10.10 -7.18 -13.24
C GLY A 14 -9.59 -7.98 -12.04
N GLY A 15 -9.71 -7.40 -10.85
CA GLY A 15 -9.17 -8.03 -9.66
C GLY A 15 -9.48 -7.23 -8.41
N TRP A 16 -8.60 -7.35 -7.42
CA TRP A 16 -8.73 -6.70 -6.13
C TRP A 16 -7.43 -6.02 -5.73
N VAL A 17 -7.58 -4.88 -5.08
CA VAL A 17 -6.49 -4.24 -4.35
C VAL A 17 -6.85 -4.21 -2.88
N THR A 18 -5.95 -4.69 -2.04
CA THR A 18 -6.06 -4.63 -0.58
C THR A 18 -5.03 -3.65 -0.07
N ILE A 19 -5.49 -2.58 0.58
CA ILE A 19 -4.63 -1.60 1.25
C ILE A 19 -4.40 -2.11 2.67
N ASN A 20 -3.14 -2.27 3.06
CA ASN A 20 -2.76 -2.76 4.37
C ASN A 20 -2.03 -1.64 5.14
N VAL A 21 -2.33 -1.49 6.42
CA VAL A 21 -1.64 -0.58 7.33
C VAL A 21 -1.22 -1.28 8.61
N ALA A 22 0.07 -1.20 8.90
CA ALA A 22 0.67 -1.58 10.16
C ALA A 22 1.10 -0.31 10.90
N LYS A 23 0.64 -0.15 12.14
CA LYS A 23 1.04 0.99 12.96
C LYS A 23 2.47 0.84 13.50
N SER A 24 2.99 1.93 14.05
CA SER A 24 4.23 1.88 14.82
C SER A 24 4.10 0.89 16.00
N GLY A 25 5.18 0.15 16.26
CA GLY A 25 5.19 -0.90 17.27
C GLY A 25 4.74 -2.28 16.78
N THR A 26 4.24 -2.42 15.55
CA THR A 26 3.93 -3.75 14.97
C THR A 26 5.19 -4.60 14.88
N LYS A 27 5.06 -5.89 15.25
CA LYS A 27 6.15 -6.86 15.16
C LYS A 27 6.45 -7.25 13.72
N LEU A 28 7.72 -7.48 13.44
CA LEU A 28 8.24 -7.97 12.17
C LEU A 28 8.83 -9.36 12.43
N ASN A 29 8.28 -10.38 11.78
CA ASN A 29 8.80 -11.74 11.81
C ASN A 29 9.68 -11.92 10.58
N ASN A 30 10.97 -11.67 10.72
CA ASN A 30 11.90 -11.69 9.61
C ASN A 30 12.13 -13.12 9.09
N PRO A 31 12.49 -13.31 7.81
CA PRO A 31 12.73 -14.64 7.24
C PRO A 31 13.85 -15.43 7.91
N ASP A 32 14.79 -14.76 8.58
CA ASP A 32 15.88 -15.38 9.34
C ASP A 32 15.45 -15.88 10.74
N GLY A 33 14.17 -15.72 11.08
CA GLY A 33 13.58 -16.10 12.37
C GLY A 33 13.74 -15.04 13.46
N SER A 34 14.39 -13.90 13.18
CA SER A 34 14.46 -12.78 14.13
C SER A 34 13.13 -12.05 14.23
N VAL A 35 12.87 -11.46 15.40
CA VAL A 35 11.69 -10.63 15.64
C VAL A 35 12.14 -9.20 15.89
N ASP A 36 11.70 -8.30 15.03
CA ASP A 36 11.92 -6.86 15.13
C ASP A 36 10.62 -6.11 15.39
N ILE A 37 10.72 -4.78 15.51
CA ILE A 37 9.57 -3.88 15.69
C ILE A 37 9.65 -2.77 14.64
N SER A 38 8.54 -2.55 13.94
CA SER A 38 8.39 -1.43 13.01
C SER A 38 8.34 -0.12 13.79
N ARG A 39 9.42 0.67 13.71
CA ARG A 39 9.52 1.95 14.43
C ARG A 39 8.57 3.02 13.89
N THR A 40 8.27 2.97 12.60
CA THR A 40 7.40 3.94 11.93
C THR A 40 6.03 3.38 11.59
N GLY A 41 5.86 2.06 11.56
CA GLY A 41 4.74 1.47 10.83
C GLY A 41 5.00 1.47 9.32
N HIS A 42 4.04 0.93 8.57
CA HIS A 42 4.12 0.78 7.12
C HIS A 42 2.74 0.71 6.46
N VAL A 43 2.66 1.10 5.20
CA VAL A 43 1.47 0.96 4.36
C VAL A 43 1.89 0.32 3.05
N TRP A 44 1.19 -0.71 2.61
CA TRP A 44 1.44 -1.39 1.34
C TRP A 44 0.14 -1.83 0.69
N MET A 45 0.22 -2.27 -0.57
CA MET A 45 -0.89 -2.88 -1.27
C MET A 45 -0.65 -4.37 -1.46
N THR A 46 -1.70 -5.18 -1.42
CA THR A 46 -1.73 -6.52 -1.99
C THR A 46 -2.64 -6.48 -3.21
N ILE A 47 -2.12 -6.79 -4.38
CA ILE A 47 -2.90 -6.90 -5.61
C ILE A 47 -3.21 -8.36 -5.89
N ASP A 48 -4.45 -8.64 -6.27
CA ASP A 48 -4.98 -9.98 -6.54
C ASP A 48 -5.67 -9.99 -7.89
N ASN A 49 -5.18 -10.78 -8.83
CA ASN A 49 -5.77 -10.92 -10.15
C ASN A 49 -6.73 -12.13 -10.26
N SER A 50 -7.12 -12.72 -9.11
CA SER A 50 -7.90 -13.96 -8.93
C SER A 50 -7.12 -15.27 -9.15
N GLU A 51 -5.93 -15.22 -9.72
CA GLU A 51 -5.04 -16.38 -9.89
C GLU A 51 -3.82 -16.29 -8.97
N GLN A 52 -3.32 -15.08 -8.77
CA GLN A 52 -2.07 -14.76 -8.10
C GLN A 52 -2.24 -13.51 -7.23
N LYS A 53 -1.51 -13.49 -6.11
CA LYS A 53 -1.44 -12.37 -5.17
C LYS A 53 -0.02 -11.90 -5.02
N ILE A 54 0.18 -10.59 -5.07
CA ILE A 54 1.49 -9.96 -4.89
C ILE A 54 1.35 -8.79 -3.91
N ASP A 55 2.20 -8.77 -2.89
CA ASP A 55 2.39 -7.58 -2.06
C ASP A 55 3.29 -6.59 -2.78
N VAL A 56 3.03 -5.30 -2.58
CA VAL A 56 3.82 -4.21 -3.12
C VAL A 56 3.88 -3.08 -2.11
N GLY A 57 5.01 -3.00 -1.41
CA GLY A 57 5.36 -1.91 -0.50
C GLY A 57 6.43 -0.99 -1.09
N TRP A 58 6.46 0.26 -0.60
CA TRP A 58 7.53 1.21 -0.89
C TRP A 58 8.25 1.58 0.41
N SER A 59 9.52 1.26 0.54
CA SER A 59 10.31 1.38 1.76
C SER A 59 11.70 1.94 1.48
N THR A 60 12.54 2.07 2.52
CA THR A 60 13.91 2.54 2.38
C THR A 60 14.82 1.56 1.63
N GLY A 61 14.35 0.35 1.32
CA GLY A 61 15.20 -0.73 0.83
C GLY A 61 16.33 -1.04 1.80
N ASN A 62 17.49 -1.40 1.24
CA ASN A 62 18.72 -1.61 2.00
C ASN A 62 19.31 -0.29 2.53
N SER A 63 19.04 0.83 1.86
CA SER A 63 19.44 2.16 2.34
C SER A 63 18.68 3.31 1.69
N LEU A 64 18.52 4.42 2.43
CA LEU A 64 18.00 5.69 1.89
C LEU A 64 18.86 6.31 0.76
N LYS A 65 20.06 5.79 0.50
CA LYS A 65 20.96 6.28 -0.56
C LYS A 65 20.73 5.57 -1.90
N THR A 66 19.99 4.46 -1.88
CA THR A 66 19.72 3.64 -3.05
C THR A 66 18.24 3.71 -3.37
N GLY A 67 17.91 4.31 -4.50
CA GLY A 67 16.54 4.38 -5.00
C GLY A 67 16.15 3.23 -5.91
N GLY A 68 14.96 3.36 -6.50
CA GLY A 68 14.42 2.50 -7.53
C GLY A 68 13.91 1.19 -6.96
N TYR A 69 14.21 0.07 -7.63
CA TYR A 69 13.72 -1.25 -7.21
C TYR A 69 14.20 -1.66 -5.81
N ASP A 70 15.27 -1.06 -5.27
CA ASP A 70 15.65 -1.30 -3.87
C ASP A 70 14.52 -0.90 -2.90
N ASN A 71 13.73 0.12 -3.24
CA ASN A 71 12.63 0.60 -2.43
C ASN A 71 11.35 -0.23 -2.56
N ILE A 72 11.26 -1.17 -3.51
CA ILE A 72 10.11 -2.06 -3.64
C ILE A 72 10.26 -3.26 -2.69
N SER A 73 9.22 -3.53 -1.92
CA SER A 73 9.06 -4.73 -1.09
C SER A 73 7.91 -5.58 -1.63
N LEU A 74 8.09 -6.90 -1.67
CA LEU A 74 7.12 -7.84 -2.26
C LEU A 74 6.59 -8.90 -1.28
N ASN A 75 6.90 -8.75 0.01
CA ASN A 75 6.60 -9.75 1.04
C ASN A 75 6.17 -9.10 2.37
N ASP A 76 5.66 -7.86 2.35
CA ASP A 76 5.27 -7.15 3.56
C ASP A 76 4.23 -7.91 4.39
N SER A 77 3.28 -8.61 3.75
CA SER A 77 2.30 -9.41 4.51
C SER A 77 2.93 -10.64 5.16
N GLU A 78 4.05 -11.15 4.67
CA GLU A 78 4.77 -12.27 5.29
C GLU A 78 5.58 -11.82 6.52
N VAL A 79 6.13 -10.61 6.46
CA VAL A 79 6.99 -10.06 7.51
C VAL A 79 6.18 -9.43 8.63
N TYR A 80 5.14 -8.65 8.33
CA TYR A 80 4.37 -7.95 9.36
C TYR A 80 3.41 -8.90 10.09
N ASP A 81 3.31 -8.77 11.42
CA ASP A 81 2.33 -9.51 12.22
C ASP A 81 0.90 -9.16 11.83
N LYS A 82 0.30 -10.01 10.99
CA LYS A 82 -1.04 -9.88 10.41
C LYS A 82 -2.13 -9.65 11.46
N SER A 83 -1.97 -10.13 12.69
CA SER A 83 -2.97 -9.95 13.76
C SER A 83 -3.13 -8.49 14.19
N THR A 84 -2.14 -7.65 13.85
CA THR A 84 -2.11 -6.22 14.20
C THR A 84 -2.28 -5.30 12.99
N VAL A 85 -2.40 -5.86 11.78
CA VAL A 85 -2.57 -5.13 10.53
C VAL A 85 -4.05 -4.89 10.29
N LYS A 86 -4.40 -3.67 9.84
CA LYS A 86 -5.73 -3.37 9.33
C LYS A 86 -5.69 -3.31 7.82
N SER A 87 -6.76 -3.77 7.18
CA SER A 87 -6.82 -3.87 5.73
C SER A 87 -8.18 -3.46 5.19
N PHE A 88 -8.18 -2.89 3.98
CA PHE A 88 -9.38 -2.60 3.21
C PHE A 88 -9.21 -3.11 1.78
N THR A 89 -10.18 -3.86 1.29
CA THR A 89 -10.15 -4.44 -0.05
C THR A 89 -11.21 -3.81 -0.94
N ALA A 90 -10.80 -3.41 -2.14
CA ALA A 90 -11.67 -2.87 -3.18
C ALA A 90 -11.51 -3.66 -4.46
N SER A 91 -12.60 -3.78 -5.22
CA SER A 91 -12.55 -4.33 -6.58
C SER A 91 -11.93 -3.32 -7.53
N VAL A 92 -11.21 -3.83 -8.52
CA VAL A 92 -10.57 -3.07 -9.58
C VAL A 92 -11.07 -3.64 -10.90
N SER A 93 -11.59 -2.79 -11.78
CA SER A 93 -12.10 -3.24 -13.08
C SER A 93 -10.96 -3.71 -13.99
N GLU A 94 -11.29 -4.57 -14.96
CA GLU A 94 -10.38 -5.02 -16.03
C GLU A 94 -9.68 -3.86 -16.74
N VAL A 95 -10.38 -2.76 -16.95
CA VAL A 95 -9.85 -1.58 -17.64
C VAL A 95 -8.81 -0.87 -16.79
N LYS A 96 -8.97 -0.89 -15.47
CA LYS A 96 -8.13 -0.14 -14.53
C LYS A 96 -6.95 -0.95 -13.98
N PHE A 97 -7.06 -2.27 -13.95
CA PHE A 97 -6.04 -3.16 -13.41
C PHE A 97 -4.67 -3.01 -14.10
N PRO A 98 -4.56 -2.88 -15.44
CA PRO A 98 -3.28 -2.66 -16.09
C PRO A 98 -2.59 -1.35 -15.68
N TYR A 99 -3.34 -0.28 -15.44
CA TYR A 99 -2.78 0.99 -14.96
C TYR A 99 -2.24 0.91 -13.53
N LEU A 100 -2.81 0.03 -12.70
CA LEU A 100 -2.24 -0.27 -11.38
C LEU A 100 -0.88 -0.97 -11.50
N VAL A 101 -0.81 -2.00 -12.35
CA VAL A 101 0.44 -2.73 -12.62
C VAL A 101 1.50 -1.80 -13.23
N GLU A 102 1.11 -0.95 -14.17
CA GLU A 102 1.99 0.07 -14.75
C GLU A 102 2.49 1.06 -13.68
N CYS A 103 1.59 1.58 -12.83
CA CYS A 103 1.97 2.47 -11.74
C CYS A 103 3.07 1.87 -10.84
N ILE A 104 2.86 0.62 -10.43
CA ILE A 104 3.80 -0.10 -9.57
C ILE A 104 5.17 -0.26 -10.24
N ASN A 105 5.19 -0.62 -11.53
CA ASN A 105 6.43 -0.83 -12.28
C ASN A 105 7.15 0.48 -12.63
N ASP A 106 6.42 1.57 -12.80
CA ASP A 106 6.97 2.87 -13.20
C ASP A 106 7.45 3.73 -12.01
N ALA A 107 6.94 3.50 -10.80
CA ALA A 107 7.41 4.15 -9.57
C ALA A 107 8.94 4.01 -9.35
N PRO A 108 9.54 2.79 -9.35
CA PRO A 108 10.99 2.64 -9.18
C PRO A 108 11.80 3.24 -10.35
N LEU A 109 11.17 3.50 -11.49
CA LEU A 109 11.80 4.13 -12.64
C LEU A 109 11.71 5.66 -12.61
N GLY A 110 10.97 6.25 -11.65
CA GLY A 110 10.77 7.69 -11.54
C GLY A 110 9.98 8.28 -12.71
N LYS A 111 9.12 7.47 -13.35
CA LYS A 111 8.29 7.89 -14.48
C LYS A 111 6.94 8.46 -14.06
N LEU A 112 6.54 8.24 -12.83
CA LEU A 112 5.30 8.78 -12.27
C LEU A 112 5.47 10.28 -12.00
N PRO A 113 4.54 11.14 -12.47
CA PRO A 113 4.58 12.57 -12.18
C PRO A 113 4.63 12.85 -10.68
N GLU A 114 5.52 13.76 -10.27
CA GLU A 114 5.70 14.19 -8.87
C GLU A 114 6.13 13.09 -7.87
N PHE A 115 6.33 11.86 -8.32
CA PHE A 115 6.83 10.76 -7.49
C PHE A 115 8.32 10.52 -7.75
N SER A 116 9.11 10.46 -6.67
CA SER A 116 10.54 10.24 -6.79
C SER A 116 10.87 8.75 -6.84
N SER A 117 11.87 8.36 -7.63
CA SER A 117 12.44 7.02 -7.54
C SER A 117 13.22 6.79 -6.23
N ASN A 118 13.47 7.84 -5.43
CA ASN A 118 14.15 7.71 -4.14
C ASN A 118 13.16 7.86 -2.99
N TYR A 119 13.23 6.94 -2.02
CA TYR A 119 12.44 7.04 -0.80
C TYR A 119 12.78 8.31 0.02
N ASN A 120 11.76 9.01 0.49
CA ASN A 120 11.87 10.14 1.41
C ASN A 120 10.76 10.08 2.47
N LEU A 121 11.14 10.08 3.75
CA LEU A 121 10.21 9.98 4.88
C LEU A 121 9.14 11.09 4.92
N LEU A 122 9.42 12.25 4.32
CA LEU A 122 8.56 13.43 4.36
C LEU A 122 7.75 13.64 3.08
N THR A 123 8.32 13.32 1.91
CA THR A 123 7.77 13.73 0.61
C THR A 123 7.66 12.61 -0.42
N ASN A 124 8.13 11.40 -0.11
CA ASN A 124 8.07 10.25 -1.03
C ASN A 124 8.15 8.92 -0.24
N ASN A 125 7.13 8.63 0.55
CA ASN A 125 7.09 7.48 1.44
C ASN A 125 6.03 6.44 1.02
N CYS A 126 5.80 5.44 1.87
CA CYS A 126 4.89 4.33 1.60
C CYS A 126 3.42 4.77 1.37
N ILE A 127 2.98 5.84 2.06
CA ILE A 127 1.64 6.41 1.88
C ILE A 127 1.54 7.10 0.52
N ASP A 128 2.56 7.86 0.13
CA ASP A 128 2.57 8.57 -1.16
C ASP A 128 2.51 7.58 -2.32
N PHE A 129 3.25 6.47 -2.21
CA PHE A 129 3.22 5.40 -3.20
C PHE A 129 1.83 4.78 -3.36
N VAL A 130 1.25 4.31 -2.26
CA VAL A 130 -0.07 3.65 -2.27
C VAL A 130 -1.12 4.62 -2.81
N ARG A 131 -1.10 5.88 -2.40
CA ARG A 131 -2.05 6.89 -2.90
C ARG A 131 -1.90 7.16 -4.38
N THR A 132 -0.67 7.31 -4.85
CA THR A 132 -0.40 7.58 -6.26
C THR A 132 -1.02 6.49 -7.12
N CYS A 133 -0.84 5.23 -6.73
CA CYS A 133 -1.43 4.11 -7.47
C CYS A 133 -2.93 3.92 -7.23
N LEU A 134 -3.50 4.27 -6.08
CA LEU A 134 -4.95 4.25 -5.88
C LEU A 134 -5.68 5.36 -6.63
N ASP A 135 -5.02 6.51 -6.83
CA ASP A 135 -5.58 7.63 -7.59
C ASP A 135 -5.70 7.28 -9.09
N THR A 136 -4.86 6.37 -9.65
CA THR A 136 -5.04 5.88 -11.03
C THR A 136 -6.31 5.03 -11.20
N LEU A 137 -6.78 4.43 -10.09
CA LEU A 137 -7.96 3.58 -10.03
C LEU A 137 -9.27 4.35 -9.79
N ASP A 138 -9.22 5.68 -9.63
CA ASP A 138 -10.36 6.51 -9.20
C ASP A 138 -10.99 6.07 -7.87
N LEU A 139 -10.26 5.31 -7.05
CA LEU A 139 -10.72 4.84 -5.72
C LEU A 139 -10.60 5.92 -4.64
N GLY A 140 -10.07 7.10 -4.98
CA GLY A 140 -9.92 8.22 -4.07
C GLY A 140 -8.87 7.94 -2.99
N GLY A 141 -7.64 7.61 -3.41
CA GLY A 141 -6.52 7.34 -2.50
C GLY A 141 -6.31 8.47 -1.47
N LYS A 142 -6.57 9.72 -1.87
CA LYS A 142 -6.53 10.89 -0.96
C LYS A 142 -7.60 10.89 0.15
N SER A 143 -8.71 10.21 -0.07
CA SER A 143 -9.82 10.07 0.89
C SER A 143 -9.59 8.92 1.86
N MET A 144 -9.07 7.79 1.36
CA MET A 144 -8.73 6.61 2.17
C MET A 144 -7.44 6.82 2.97
N LEU A 145 -6.43 7.45 2.38
CA LEU A 145 -5.16 7.78 3.05
C LEU A 145 -4.99 9.31 3.09
N PRO A 146 -5.65 10.02 4.03
CA PRO A 146 -5.55 11.47 4.10
C PRO A 146 -4.10 11.96 4.21
N HIS A 147 -3.79 13.03 3.47
CA HIS A 147 -2.43 13.59 3.43
C HIS A 147 -2.18 14.35 4.72
N PHE A 148 -1.32 13.80 5.54
CA PHE A 148 -0.75 14.56 6.62
C PHE A 148 0.75 14.62 6.38
N THR A 149 1.26 15.74 5.88
CA THR A 149 2.70 15.89 5.76
C THR A 149 3.33 16.01 7.14
N PRO A 150 4.54 15.49 7.36
CA PRO A 150 5.24 15.69 8.63
C PRO A 150 5.73 17.14 8.86
N ASN A 151 5.41 18.08 7.95
CA ASN A 151 5.66 19.52 8.09
C ASN A 151 4.34 20.33 8.21
N GLY A 152 3.19 19.68 8.42
CA GLY A 152 1.89 20.35 8.53
C GLY A 152 1.08 19.85 9.73
N ASN A 153 0.71 18.56 9.73
CA ASN A 153 -0.28 18.00 10.66
C ASN A 153 0.29 16.98 11.65
N PHE A 154 1.45 16.39 11.37
CA PHE A 154 2.16 15.49 12.29
C PHE A 154 3.64 15.85 12.34
N ASN A 155 4.32 15.43 13.41
CA ASN A 155 5.75 15.68 13.61
C ASN A 155 6.63 14.47 13.25
N SER A 156 6.05 13.39 12.72
CA SER A 156 6.78 12.21 12.23
C SER A 156 5.90 11.35 11.31
N LEU A 157 6.54 10.57 10.44
CA LEU A 157 5.87 9.55 9.63
C LEU A 157 5.13 8.52 10.50
N ALA A 158 5.66 8.18 11.68
CA ALA A 158 5.04 7.25 12.61
C ALA A 158 3.64 7.69 13.04
N LYS A 159 3.49 8.94 13.50
CA LYS A 159 2.17 9.45 13.91
C LYS A 159 1.19 9.56 12.74
N LEU A 160 1.71 9.87 11.55
CA LEU A 160 0.92 9.89 10.33
C LEU A 160 0.37 8.48 10.00
N ILE A 161 1.20 7.44 10.08
CA ILE A 161 0.78 6.05 9.84
C ILE A 161 -0.19 5.59 10.93
N ASP A 162 0.10 5.87 12.20
CA ASP A 162 -0.78 5.54 13.32
C ASP A 162 -2.15 6.21 13.15
N LYS A 163 -2.21 7.46 12.66
CA LYS A 163 -3.48 8.11 12.38
C LYS A 163 -4.26 7.43 11.27
N ASN A 164 -3.58 7.01 10.19
CA ASN A 164 -4.21 6.26 9.11
C ASN A 164 -4.76 4.92 9.64
N PHE A 165 -3.99 4.23 10.48
CA PHE A 165 -4.42 3.00 11.16
C PHE A 165 -5.69 3.20 12.00
N ASP A 166 -5.78 4.28 12.76
CA ASP A 166 -6.96 4.60 13.57
C ASP A 166 -8.22 4.84 12.71
N THR A 167 -8.04 5.32 11.47
CA THR A 167 -9.15 5.59 10.54
C THR A 167 -9.49 4.42 9.62
N ALA A 168 -8.68 3.36 9.58
CA ALA A 168 -8.76 2.31 8.58
C ALA A 168 -10.10 1.55 8.58
N ASP A 169 -10.76 1.45 9.73
CA ASP A 169 -12.07 0.81 9.86
C ASP A 169 -13.18 1.57 9.09
N ASN A 170 -12.91 2.82 8.67
CA ASN A 170 -13.86 3.69 7.99
C ASN A 170 -13.54 3.95 6.51
N TRP A 171 -12.47 3.39 5.94
CA TRP A 171 -12.07 3.69 4.55
C TRP A 171 -13.13 3.32 3.51
N GLY A 172 -13.96 2.31 3.78
CA GLY A 172 -15.12 1.95 2.95
C GLY A 172 -16.34 2.87 3.07
N ASN A 173 -16.36 3.75 4.08
CA ASN A 173 -17.47 4.68 4.33
C ASN A 173 -17.25 6.06 3.67
N CYS A 174 -16.06 6.30 3.13
CA CYS A 174 -15.66 7.52 2.42
C CYS A 174 -16.38 7.63 1.06
N SER A 175 -17.68 7.87 1.10
CA SER A 175 -18.55 8.08 -0.06
C SER A 175 -18.32 9.47 -0.65
N GLY A 176 -17.23 9.61 -1.42
CA GLY A 176 -17.12 10.69 -2.40
C GLY A 176 -18.19 10.52 -3.50
N PRO A 177 -18.59 11.59 -4.21
CA PRO A 177 -19.69 11.56 -5.18
C PRO A 177 -19.48 10.59 -6.37
N HIS A 178 -18.30 9.97 -6.52
CA HIS A 178 -17.97 9.02 -7.58
C HIS A 178 -17.98 7.53 -7.17
N LEU A 179 -18.10 7.19 -5.88
CA LEU A 179 -18.14 5.79 -5.41
C LEU A 179 -19.58 5.24 -5.33
N LYS A 180 -20.39 5.53 -6.36
CA LYS A 180 -21.73 4.94 -6.55
C LYS A 180 -21.70 3.81 -7.58
N TYR A 181 -20.80 2.85 -7.43
CA TYR A 181 -20.97 1.55 -8.09
C TYR A 181 -20.70 0.45 -7.08
N GLY A 182 -21.71 -0.41 -6.92
CA GLY A 182 -21.83 -1.37 -5.84
C GLY A 182 -20.67 -2.36 -5.82
N GLY A 183 -19.95 -2.39 -4.71
CA GLY A 183 -19.08 -3.47 -4.31
C GLY A 183 -19.21 -3.63 -2.81
N LEU A 184 -19.66 -4.80 -2.35
CA LEU A 184 -19.75 -5.11 -0.93
C LEU A 184 -18.38 -4.90 -0.28
N ALA A 185 -18.31 -4.00 0.70
CA ALA A 185 -17.19 -3.91 1.62
C ALA A 185 -17.21 -5.15 2.53
N PHE A 186 -16.35 -6.14 2.25
CA PHE A 186 -16.12 -7.24 3.17
C PHE A 186 -15.03 -6.85 4.17
N ILE A 187 -15.45 -6.42 5.36
CA ILE A 187 -14.55 -6.33 6.51
C ILE A 187 -14.31 -7.76 6.99
N HIS A 188 -13.17 -8.36 6.65
CA HIS A 188 -12.78 -9.65 7.21
C HIS A 188 -12.31 -9.46 8.66
N PHE A 189 -13.19 -9.74 9.62
CA PHE A 189 -12.78 -10.02 10.99
C PHE A 189 -12.24 -11.45 11.04
N PHE A 190 -10.92 -11.60 11.17
CA PHE A 190 -10.34 -12.90 11.53
C PHE A 190 -10.64 -13.18 13.01
N SER A 191 -11.57 -14.09 13.26
CA SER A 191 -11.77 -14.69 14.58
C SER A 191 -10.73 -15.81 14.76
N PRO A 192 -9.95 -15.82 15.85
CA PRO A 192 -9.05 -16.95 16.12
C PRO A 192 -9.86 -18.16 16.58
N HIS A 193 -9.56 -19.33 16.03
CA HIS A 193 -9.88 -20.64 16.60
C HIS A 193 -8.59 -21.29 17.08
#